data_AF-A0A369SCG1-F1
#
_entry.id   AF-A0A369SCG1-F1
#
_cell.length_a   1.000
_cell.length_b   1.000
_cell.length_c   1.000
_cell.angle_alpha   90.00
_cell.angle_beta   90.00
_cell.angle_gamma   90.00
#
_symmetry.space_group_name_H-M   'P 1'
#
loop_
_entity.id
_entity.type
_entity.pdbx_description
1 polymer ?
#
loop_
_entity_poly.entity_id
_entity_poly.type
_entity_poly.pdbx_seq_one_letter_code
_entity_poly.pdbx_strand_id
1 'polypeptide(L)'
;MATAADGSDDVEEMELSTEEMANRLSEVYATYPVVNVDGQIKKLEGNVESMLLRLDEFSSLLDQVRQESESVTEGYLPELQSKCMEMNKVFEKVEKLEAFVSIVRSNVDAIEERVELAEKELDTNTFKKALSSLPLSGLFSRKKSSQQPNQKMPTKNWQPPELFKTADYFQSSQTDQ
;
A
#
# COMPACT_ATOMS: atom_id res chain seq x y z
N MET A 1 75.22 -76.64 -65.37
CA MET A 1 76.08 -75.75 -64.56
C MET A 1 75.54 -74.36 -64.78
N ALA A 2 74.71 -73.80 -63.88
CA ALA A 2 75.08 -73.26 -62.56
C ALA A 2 76.21 -72.24 -62.73
N THR A 3 76.04 -70.94 -62.46
CA THR A 3 75.71 -70.32 -61.16
C THR A 3 75.30 -68.83 -61.39
N ALA A 4 74.19 -68.36 -60.80
CA ALA A 4 74.09 -67.51 -59.58
C ALA A 4 74.60 -66.07 -59.79
N ALA A 5 73.72 -65.07 -59.87
CA ALA A 5 73.10 -64.33 -58.76
C ALA A 5 74.07 -63.40 -58.03
N ASP A 6 73.94 -62.09 -58.28
CA ASP A 6 74.33 -60.98 -57.41
C ASP A 6 73.66 -59.72 -58.02
N GLY A 7 72.79 -58.95 -57.37
CA GLY A 7 72.80 -58.61 -55.95
C GLY A 7 73.45 -57.24 -55.77
N SER A 8 72.82 -56.17 -56.25
CA SER A 8 73.13 -54.78 -55.86
C SER A 8 72.03 -53.88 -56.41
N ASP A 9 70.86 -53.90 -55.75
CA ASP A 9 70.05 -52.68 -55.66
C ASP A 9 70.88 -51.72 -54.81
N ASP A 10 71.82 -51.04 -55.45
CA ASP A 10 72.49 -49.87 -54.88
C ASP A 10 71.41 -48.80 -54.77
N VAL A 11 70.87 -48.68 -53.55
CA VAL A 11 70.13 -47.50 -53.13
C VAL A 11 71.14 -46.36 -53.18
N GLU A 12 71.24 -45.70 -54.34
CA GLU A 12 71.92 -44.42 -54.49
C GLU A 12 71.22 -43.44 -53.55
N GLU A 13 71.80 -43.29 -52.35
CA GLU A 13 71.52 -42.19 -51.47
C GLU A 13 71.97 -40.93 -52.21
N MET A 14 71.03 -40.33 -52.94
CA MET A 14 71.24 -39.14 -53.75
C MET A 14 71.65 -38.00 -52.83
N GLU A 15 72.96 -37.79 -52.68
CA GLU A 15 73.51 -36.60 -52.04
C GLU A 15 73.06 -35.39 -52.85
N LEU A 16 72.03 -34.71 -52.37
CA LEU A 16 71.53 -33.46 -52.94
C LEU A 16 72.68 -32.46 -53.02
N SER A 17 72.80 -31.79 -54.18
CA SER A 17 73.73 -30.68 -54.32
C SER A 17 73.44 -29.62 -53.26
N THR A 18 74.48 -28.91 -52.80
CA THR A 18 74.34 -27.82 -51.84
C THR A 18 73.30 -26.78 -52.28
N GLU A 19 73.19 -26.55 -53.60
CA GLU A 19 72.21 -25.64 -54.19
C GLU A 19 70.78 -26.18 -54.09
N GLU A 20 70.58 -27.47 -54.28
CA GLU A 20 69.25 -28.10 -54.17
C GLU A 20 68.79 -28.17 -52.71
N MET A 21 69.71 -28.42 -51.77
CA MET A 21 69.42 -28.31 -50.34
C MET A 21 69.05 -26.88 -49.95
N ALA A 22 69.76 -25.87 -50.47
CA ALA A 22 69.46 -24.47 -50.22
C ALA A 22 68.08 -24.06 -50.80
N ASN A 23 67.75 -24.52 -52.00
CA ASN A 23 66.45 -24.27 -52.63
C ASN A 23 65.31 -24.94 -51.86
N ARG A 24 65.47 -26.21 -51.46
CA ARG A 24 64.48 -26.94 -50.67
C ARG A 24 64.30 -26.32 -49.29
N LEU A 25 65.38 -25.90 -48.65
CA LEU A 25 65.33 -25.19 -47.38
C LEU A 25 64.60 -23.85 -47.55
N SER A 26 64.90 -23.10 -48.60
CA SER A 26 64.21 -21.85 -48.94
C SER A 26 62.71 -22.04 -49.18
N GLU A 27 62.31 -23.09 -49.90
CA GLU A 27 60.89 -23.44 -50.11
C GLU A 27 60.18 -23.79 -48.80
N VAL A 28 60.83 -24.59 -47.95
CA VAL A 28 60.29 -24.94 -46.63
C VAL A 28 60.20 -23.69 -45.75
N TYR A 29 61.20 -22.81 -45.76
CA TYR A 29 61.18 -21.55 -45.01
C TYR A 29 60.12 -20.57 -45.52
N ALA A 30 59.88 -20.52 -46.84
CA ALA A 30 58.83 -19.71 -47.44
C ALA A 30 57.42 -20.22 -47.09
N THR A 31 57.30 -21.49 -46.69
CA THR A 31 56.04 -22.10 -46.26
C THR A 31 55.71 -21.81 -44.80
N TYR A 32 56.66 -21.29 -43.99
CA TYR A 32 56.32 -20.83 -42.65
C TYR A 32 55.31 -19.69 -42.76
N PRO A 33 54.15 -19.79 -42.07
CA PRO A 33 53.12 -18.78 -42.20
C PRO A 33 53.65 -17.45 -41.67
N VAL A 34 53.64 -16.45 -42.54
CA VAL A 34 53.78 -15.05 -42.13
C VAL A 34 52.62 -14.78 -41.19
N VAL A 35 52.90 -14.66 -39.89
CA VAL A 35 51.89 -14.31 -38.90
C VAL A 35 51.28 -12.99 -39.35
N ASN A 36 49.98 -12.99 -39.66
CA ASN A 36 49.25 -11.78 -40.01
C ASN A 36 49.00 -10.97 -38.73
N VAL A 37 50.05 -10.32 -38.25
CA VAL A 37 50.04 -9.48 -37.05
C VAL A 37 49.05 -8.33 -37.24
N ASP A 38 48.98 -7.72 -38.43
CA ASP A 38 48.05 -6.63 -38.74
C ASP A 38 46.58 -7.05 -38.60
N GLY A 39 46.23 -8.25 -39.05
CA GLY A 39 44.88 -8.79 -38.91
C GLY A 39 44.50 -9.05 -37.45
N GLN A 40 45.45 -9.53 -36.64
CA GLN A 40 45.22 -9.75 -35.20
C GLN A 40 45.11 -8.42 -34.43
N ILE A 41 45.93 -7.43 -34.77
CA ILE A 41 45.85 -6.08 -34.20
C ILE A 41 44.47 -5.47 -34.51
N LYS A 42 44.02 -5.50 -35.77
CA LYS A 42 42.69 -4.97 -36.14
C LYS A 42 41.55 -5.67 -35.41
N LYS A 43 41.64 -6.99 -35.23
CA LYS A 43 40.63 -7.75 -34.46
C LYS A 43 40.63 -7.32 -32.99
N LEU A 44 41.80 -7.11 -32.40
CA LEU A 44 41.93 -6.63 -31.02
C LEU A 44 41.37 -5.20 -30.88
N GLU A 45 41.71 -4.30 -31.81
CA GLU A 45 41.19 -2.93 -31.84
C GLU A 45 39.66 -2.91 -31.90
N GLY A 46 39.05 -3.70 -32.80
CA GLY A 46 37.59 -3.81 -32.89
C GLY A 46 36.94 -4.39 -31.62
N ASN A 47 37.60 -5.35 -30.97
CA ASN A 47 37.11 -5.87 -29.68
C ASN A 47 37.18 -4.82 -28.57
N VAL A 48 38.26 -4.03 -28.53
CA VAL A 48 38.42 -2.94 -27.55
C VAL A 48 37.35 -1.87 -27.77
N GLU A 49 37.12 -1.46 -29.01
CA GLU A 49 36.08 -0.48 -29.34
C GLU A 49 34.69 -0.99 -28.95
N SER A 50 34.38 -2.26 -29.25
CA SER A 50 33.12 -2.89 -28.82
C SER A 50 32.97 -2.91 -27.29
N MET A 51 34.04 -3.21 -26.55
CA MET A 51 34.02 -3.18 -25.08
C MET A 51 33.86 -1.76 -24.52
N LEU A 52 34.49 -0.76 -25.13
CA LEU A 52 34.34 0.64 -24.74
C LEU A 52 32.91 1.15 -24.94
N LEU A 53 32.30 0.82 -26.08
CA LEU A 53 30.90 1.16 -26.35
C LEU A 53 29.96 0.51 -25.31
N ARG A 54 30.19 -0.76 -25.01
CA ARG A 54 29.40 -1.46 -24.00
C ARG A 54 29.59 -0.87 -22.59
N LEU A 55 30.78 -0.40 -22.25
CA LEU A 55 31.06 0.25 -20.98
C LEU A 55 30.34 1.60 -20.87
N ASP A 56 30.28 2.36 -21.95
CA ASP A 56 29.52 3.61 -22.04
C ASP A 56 28.02 3.37 -21.84
N GLU A 57 27.47 2.35 -22.51
CA GLU A 57 26.07 1.93 -22.33
C GLU A 57 25.79 1.51 -20.87
N PHE A 58 26.66 0.70 -20.27
CA PHE A 58 26.52 0.32 -18.86
C PHE A 58 26.56 1.53 -17.92
N SER A 59 27.39 2.52 -18.22
CA SER A 59 27.47 3.75 -17.42
C SER A 59 26.17 4.55 -17.52
N SER A 60 25.62 4.69 -18.73
CA SER A 60 24.32 5.34 -18.93
C SER A 60 23.19 4.61 -18.21
N LEU A 61 23.18 3.28 -18.21
CA LEU A 61 22.17 2.50 -17.49
C LEU A 61 22.31 2.66 -15.98
N LEU A 62 23.53 2.72 -15.45
CA LEU A 62 23.77 2.98 -14.03
C LEU A 62 23.27 4.37 -13.61
N ASP A 63 23.51 5.39 -14.44
CA ASP A 63 23.02 6.74 -14.16
C ASP A 63 21.48 6.78 -14.15
N GLN A 64 20.82 6.06 -15.06
CA GLN A 64 19.37 5.94 -15.07
C GLN A 64 18.84 5.25 -13.81
N VAL A 65 19.44 4.14 -13.39
CA VAL A 65 19.06 3.43 -12.14
C VAL A 65 19.25 4.35 -10.93
N ARG A 66 20.34 5.10 -10.90
CA ARG A 66 20.60 6.07 -9.84
C ARG A 66 19.53 7.15 -9.80
N GLN A 67 19.19 7.73 -10.94
CA GLN A 67 18.15 8.76 -11.04
C GLN A 67 16.77 8.22 -10.63
N GLU A 68 16.44 6.99 -10.99
CA GLU A 68 15.20 6.33 -10.56
C GLU A 68 15.18 6.14 -9.04
N SER A 69 16.29 5.68 -8.46
CA SER A 69 16.44 5.55 -7.00
C SER A 69 16.31 6.89 -6.28
N GLU A 70 16.91 7.95 -6.82
CA GLU A 70 16.77 9.32 -6.29
C GLU A 70 15.31 9.79 -6.38
N SER A 71 14.62 9.53 -7.50
CA SER A 71 13.20 9.88 -7.69
C SER A 71 12.29 9.17 -6.68
N VAL A 72 12.55 7.90 -6.38
CA VAL A 72 11.81 7.14 -5.36
C VAL A 72 12.08 7.68 -3.96
N THR A 73 13.35 7.93 -3.65
CA THR A 73 13.77 8.29 -2.29
C THR A 73 13.39 9.72 -1.94
N GLU A 74 13.53 10.65 -2.88
CA GLU A 74 13.32 12.07 -2.65
C GLU A 74 11.93 12.56 -3.09
N GLY A 75 11.27 11.84 -4.00
CA GLY A 75 9.93 12.18 -4.49
C GLY A 75 8.84 11.30 -3.89
N TYR A 76 8.75 10.05 -4.38
CA TYR A 76 7.60 9.20 -4.11
C TYR A 76 7.43 8.79 -2.64
N LEU A 77 8.52 8.47 -1.93
CA LEU A 77 8.45 8.06 -0.52
C LEU A 77 7.92 9.17 0.39
N PRO A 78 8.45 10.41 0.35
CA PRO A 78 7.88 11.53 1.12
C PRO A 78 6.42 11.83 0.77
N GLU A 79 6.05 11.78 -0.51
CA GLU A 79 4.68 12.02 -0.95
C GLU A 79 3.72 10.96 -0.40
N LEU A 80 4.11 9.68 -0.50
CA LEU A 80 3.35 8.57 0.07
C LEU A 80 3.20 8.71 1.58
N GLN A 81 4.28 9.08 2.29
CA GLN A 81 4.22 9.34 3.73
C GLN A 81 3.24 10.46 4.05
N SER A 82 3.27 11.57 3.31
CA SER A 82 2.33 12.68 3.47
C SER A 82 0.88 12.22 3.28
N LYS A 83 0.61 11.43 2.23
CA LYS A 83 -0.73 10.89 1.98
C LYS A 83 -1.19 9.93 3.07
N CYS A 84 -0.32 9.09 3.60
CA CYS A 84 -0.63 8.24 4.75
C CYS A 84 -1.00 9.07 5.99
N MET A 85 -0.28 10.17 6.25
CA MET A 85 -0.61 11.08 7.36
C MET A 85 -1.94 11.79 7.15
N GLU A 86 -2.27 12.20 5.92
CA GLU A 86 -3.60 12.74 5.60
C GLU A 86 -4.71 11.72 5.84
N MET A 87 -4.48 10.46 5.47
CA MET A 87 -5.42 9.37 5.68
C MET A 87 -5.68 9.12 7.17
N ASN A 88 -4.66 9.20 8.02
CA ASN A 88 -4.83 9.10 9.47
C ASN A 88 -5.78 10.18 10.02
N LYS A 89 -5.69 11.42 9.51
CA LYS A 89 -6.63 12.49 9.91
C LYS A 89 -8.07 12.18 9.52
N VAL A 90 -8.29 11.44 8.44
CA VAL A 90 -9.63 10.97 8.04
C VAL A 90 -10.11 9.89 8.99
N PHE A 91 -9.26 8.91 9.34
CA PHE A 91 -9.61 7.88 10.31
C PHE A 91 -9.98 8.47 11.67
N GLU A 92 -9.22 9.45 12.17
CA GLU A 92 -9.58 10.16 13.41
C GLU A 92 -10.96 10.82 13.34
N LYS A 93 -11.33 11.39 12.18
CA LYS A 93 -12.66 11.98 11.99
C LYS A 93 -13.75 10.91 11.98
N VAL A 94 -13.48 9.75 11.38
CA VAL A 94 -14.41 8.61 11.37
C VAL A 94 -14.61 8.09 12.79
N GLU A 95 -13.55 7.89 13.57
CA GLU A 95 -13.64 7.45 14.97
C GLU A 95 -14.44 8.42 15.83
N LYS A 96 -14.19 9.73 15.69
CA LYS A 96 -14.96 10.77 16.40
C LYS A 96 -16.44 10.73 16.02
N LEU A 97 -16.74 10.52 14.74
CA LEU A 97 -18.12 10.41 14.28
C LEU A 97 -18.80 9.13 14.80
N GLU A 98 -18.07 8.01 14.85
CA GLU A 98 -18.58 6.75 15.39
C GLU A 98 -18.91 6.87 16.89
N ALA A 99 -17.99 7.43 17.68
CA ALA A 99 -18.21 7.71 19.09
C ALA A 99 -19.43 8.62 19.30
N PHE A 100 -19.54 9.66 18.47
CA PHE A 100 -20.67 10.57 18.49
C PHE A 100 -22.01 9.85 18.19
N VAL A 101 -22.06 9.03 17.15
CA VAL A 101 -23.27 8.25 16.81
C VAL A 101 -23.64 7.29 17.94
N SER A 102 -22.66 6.68 18.59
CA SER A 102 -22.88 5.82 19.76
C SER A 102 -23.56 6.57 20.92
N ILE A 103 -23.11 7.80 21.21
CA ILE A 103 -23.71 8.65 22.24
C ILE A 103 -25.14 9.05 21.87
N VAL A 104 -25.37 9.43 20.61
CA VAL A 104 -26.73 9.77 20.13
C VAL A 104 -27.66 8.57 20.27
N ARG A 105 -27.21 7.36 19.91
CA ARG A 105 -27.99 6.13 20.10
C ARG A 105 -28.37 5.93 21.56
N SER A 106 -27.40 5.98 22.48
CA SER A 106 -27.68 5.79 23.90
C SER A 106 -28.67 6.81 24.46
N ASN A 107 -28.65 8.05 23.96
CA ASN A 107 -29.60 9.08 24.38
C ASN A 107 -31.00 8.82 23.82
N VAL A 108 -31.12 8.33 22.58
CA VAL A 108 -32.41 7.94 21.99
C VAL A 108 -33.01 6.76 22.76
N ASP A 109 -32.22 5.72 23.01
CA ASP A 109 -32.66 4.53 23.77
C ASP A 109 -33.19 4.93 25.17
N ALA A 110 -32.49 5.84 25.86
CA ALA A 110 -32.89 6.34 27.17
C ALA A 110 -34.18 7.19 27.13
N ILE A 111 -34.43 7.91 26.04
CA ILE A 111 -35.67 8.67 25.86
C ILE A 111 -36.81 7.69 25.55
N GLU A 112 -36.59 6.71 24.69
CA GLU A 112 -37.58 5.69 24.32
C GLU A 112 -38.06 4.92 25.56
N GLU A 113 -37.15 4.45 26.43
CA GLU A 113 -37.50 3.77 27.68
C GLU A 113 -38.39 4.64 28.59
N ARG A 114 -38.09 5.94 28.70
CA ARG A 114 -38.89 6.88 29.51
C ARG A 114 -40.25 7.16 28.90
N VAL A 115 -40.35 7.24 27.57
CA VAL A 115 -41.62 7.40 26.87
C VAL A 115 -42.49 6.17 27.09
N GLU A 116 -41.95 4.96 26.92
CA GLU A 116 -42.66 3.71 27.19
C GLU A 116 -43.17 3.65 28.64
N LEU A 117 -42.35 4.07 29.62
CA LEU A 117 -42.75 4.13 31.02
C LEU A 117 -43.89 5.12 31.24
N ALA A 118 -43.81 6.32 30.65
CA ALA A 118 -44.84 7.35 30.76
C ALA A 118 -46.16 6.91 30.12
N GLU A 119 -46.11 6.27 28.95
CA GLU A 119 -47.27 5.69 28.28
C GLU A 119 -47.94 4.63 29.16
N LYS A 120 -47.15 3.71 29.73
CA LYS A 120 -47.66 2.68 30.65
C LYS A 120 -48.29 3.25 31.92
N GLU A 121 -47.72 4.30 32.51
CA GLU A 121 -48.28 4.96 33.69
C GLU A 121 -49.58 5.72 33.36
N LEU A 122 -49.67 6.34 32.18
CA LEU A 122 -50.87 7.02 31.67
C LEU A 122 -52.01 6.04 31.37
N ASP A 123 -51.71 4.95 30.68
CA ASP A 123 -52.69 3.97 30.22
C ASP A 123 -53.34 3.22 31.40
N THR A 124 -52.55 2.98 32.47
CA THR A 124 -53.03 2.24 33.65
C THR A 124 -53.77 3.08 34.69
N ASN A 125 -53.46 4.37 34.83
CA ASN A 125 -54.00 5.22 35.89
C ASN A 125 -55.06 6.22 35.43
N THR A 126 -55.05 6.66 34.18
CA THR A 126 -56.00 7.68 33.71
C THR A 126 -57.38 7.10 33.47
N PHE A 127 -57.50 5.91 32.87
CA PHE A 127 -58.79 5.23 32.72
C PHE A 127 -59.41 4.83 34.06
N LYS A 128 -58.61 4.28 34.99
CA LYS A 128 -59.13 3.89 36.31
C LYS A 128 -59.52 5.08 37.18
N LYS A 129 -58.77 6.20 37.12
CA LYS A 129 -59.11 7.43 37.86
C LYS A 129 -60.26 8.20 37.21
N ALA A 130 -60.35 8.24 35.89
CA ALA A 130 -61.48 8.86 35.19
C ALA A 130 -62.79 8.11 35.49
N LEU A 131 -62.77 6.77 35.49
CA LEU A 131 -63.93 5.95 35.84
C LEU A 131 -64.28 6.00 37.33
N SER A 132 -63.30 6.09 38.23
CA SER A 132 -63.56 6.21 39.68
C SER A 132 -63.93 7.63 40.13
N SER A 133 -63.68 8.64 39.30
CA SER A 133 -64.09 10.04 39.53
C SER A 133 -65.49 10.37 39.04
N LEU A 134 -66.16 9.46 38.30
CA LEU A 134 -67.57 9.63 37.94
C LEU A 134 -68.43 9.42 39.19
N PRO A 135 -69.09 10.47 39.70
CA PRO A 135 -69.96 10.34 40.85
C PRO A 135 -71.28 9.71 40.39
N LEU A 136 -71.36 8.38 40.40
CA LEU A 136 -72.61 7.65 40.14
C LEU A 136 -73.49 7.47 41.39
N SER A 137 -73.27 8.33 42.39
CA SER A 137 -74.05 8.38 43.62
C SER A 137 -74.46 9.81 43.93
N GLY A 138 -75.77 10.08 43.96
CA GLY A 138 -76.34 11.13 44.80
C GLY A 138 -76.92 12.34 44.08
N LEU A 139 -78.12 12.16 43.54
CA LEU A 139 -78.98 13.21 43.02
C LEU A 139 -79.66 13.99 44.17
N PHE A 140 -78.92 14.58 45.15
CA PHE A 140 -79.54 15.36 46.23
C PHE A 140 -78.66 16.51 46.78
N SER A 141 -79.18 17.73 46.64
CA SER A 141 -79.13 18.85 47.60
C SER A 141 -77.84 19.66 47.85
N ARG A 142 -77.77 20.82 47.18
CA ARG A 142 -77.78 22.18 47.75
C ARG A 142 -77.07 22.44 49.12
N LYS A 143 -75.86 23.00 49.09
CA LYS A 143 -75.43 24.33 49.65
C LYS A 143 -73.91 24.38 49.88
N LYS A 144 -73.37 25.59 49.68
CA LYS A 144 -71.96 26.02 49.78
C LYS A 144 -71.29 25.66 51.12
N SER A 145 -70.03 25.24 51.07
CA SER A 145 -68.94 25.89 51.82
C SER A 145 -67.59 25.38 51.32
N SER A 146 -66.68 26.31 51.11
CA SER A 146 -65.31 26.13 50.62
C SER A 146 -64.46 25.32 51.60
N GLN A 147 -64.09 24.11 51.20
CA GLN A 147 -62.85 23.46 51.64
C GLN A 147 -62.21 22.88 50.38
N GLN A 148 -61.16 23.52 49.89
CA GLN A 148 -60.24 22.89 48.94
C GLN A 148 -59.56 21.73 49.68
N PRO A 149 -59.77 20.46 49.26
CA PRO A 149 -58.84 19.41 49.65
C PRO A 149 -57.55 19.69 48.89
N ASN A 150 -56.49 19.91 49.66
CA ASN A 150 -55.11 20.03 49.21
C ASN A 150 -54.69 18.74 48.48
N GLN A 151 -55.06 18.59 47.20
CA GLN A 151 -54.52 17.55 46.34
C GLN A 151 -53.14 18.03 45.89
N LYS A 152 -52.14 17.82 46.75
CA LYS A 152 -50.77 17.66 46.28
C LYS A 152 -50.78 16.45 45.35
N MET A 153 -50.78 16.70 44.04
CA MET A 153 -50.33 15.69 43.10
C MET A 153 -48.94 15.24 43.57
N PRO A 154 -48.64 13.94 43.64
CA PRO A 154 -47.27 13.50 43.76
C PRO A 154 -46.62 13.86 42.43
N THR A 155 -46.05 15.06 42.33
CA THR A 155 -45.05 15.37 41.32
C THR A 155 -43.84 14.52 41.68
N LYS A 156 -43.86 13.25 41.26
CA LYS A 156 -42.63 12.46 41.15
C LYS A 156 -41.75 13.30 40.23
N ASN A 157 -40.70 13.87 40.82
CA ASN A 157 -39.91 14.96 40.24
C ASN A 157 -39.54 14.66 38.79
N TRP A 158 -40.28 15.23 37.84
CA TRP A 158 -39.92 15.18 36.44
C TRP A 158 -38.62 15.99 36.29
N GLN A 159 -37.53 15.29 36.02
CA GLN A 159 -36.28 15.91 35.64
C GLN A 159 -36.10 15.78 34.13
N PRO A 160 -35.91 16.89 33.41
CA PRO A 160 -35.61 16.86 31.99
C PRO A 160 -34.45 15.90 31.72
N PRO A 161 -34.54 15.02 30.70
CA PRO A 161 -33.38 14.27 30.26
C PRO A 161 -32.25 15.24 29.89
N GLU A 162 -31.02 14.91 30.25
CA GLU A 162 -29.86 15.62 29.71
C GLU A 162 -29.78 15.30 28.22
N LEU A 163 -30.23 16.26 27.41
CA LEU A 163 -30.21 16.11 25.97
C LEU A 163 -28.80 16.32 25.45
N PHE A 164 -28.45 15.46 24.51
CA PHE A 164 -27.29 15.61 23.65
C PHE A 164 -27.21 17.04 23.08
N LYS A 165 -26.02 17.67 23.20
CA LYS A 165 -25.70 18.94 22.56
C LYS A 165 -24.58 18.73 21.55
N THR A 166 -24.88 18.99 20.29
CA THR A 166 -23.92 18.90 19.18
C THR A 166 -22.71 19.81 19.37
N ALA A 167 -22.90 20.95 20.01
CA ALA A 167 -21.84 21.93 20.29
C ALA A 167 -20.73 21.41 21.21
N ASP A 168 -21.01 20.41 22.06
CA ASP A 168 -20.03 19.88 23.02
C ASP A 168 -19.03 18.91 22.35
N TYR A 169 -19.37 18.40 21.15
CA TYR A 169 -18.57 17.38 20.43
C TYR A 169 -17.93 17.91 19.15
N PHE A 170 -18.58 18.88 18.50
CA PHE A 170 -17.99 19.61 17.38
C PHE A 170 -17.60 21.00 17.87
N GLN A 171 -16.40 21.11 18.44
CA GLN A 171 -15.78 22.42 18.62
C GLN A 171 -15.70 23.06 17.24
N SER A 172 -16.33 24.23 17.08
CA SER A 172 -16.17 25.04 15.89
C SER A 172 -14.70 25.39 15.83
N SER A 173 -13.94 24.67 15.01
CA SER A 173 -12.60 25.09 14.60
C SER A 173 -12.77 26.35 13.75
N GLN A 174 -13.02 27.48 14.41
CA GLN A 174 -12.43 28.74 14.01
C GLN A 174 -10.93 28.56 14.20
N THR A 175 -10.25 28.24 13.12
CA THR A 175 -8.84 28.53 12.98
C THR A 175 -8.74 29.28 11.66
N ASP A 176 -8.69 30.61 11.82
CA ASP A 176 -8.16 31.54 10.84
C ASP A 176 -6.75 31.14 10.40
N GLN A 177 -6.46 31.51 9.14
CA GLN A 177 -5.21 31.42 8.35
C GLN A 177 -4.96 30.13 7.56
#